data_AF-A0A0E0B1S6-F1
#
_entry.id   AF-A0A0E0B1S6-F1
#
_cell.length_a   1.000
_cell.length_b   1.000
_cell.length_c   1.000
_cell.angle_alpha   90.00
_cell.angle_beta   90.00
_cell.angle_gamma   90.00
#
_symmetry.space_group_name_H-M   'P 1'
#
loop_
_entity.id
_entity.type
_entity.pdbx_description
1 polymer ?
#
loop_
_entity_poly.entity_id
_entity_poly.type
_entity_poly.pdbx_seq_one_letter_code
_entity_poly.pdbx_strand_id
1 'polypeptide(L)'
;MLVVVKKSAQASSSSNFLVLGFAAVHHFYHYPESTRLRISQILVLPPYQGEGHGLRLLETINSISECENIYDVTIEDPSDYLQYIRSSIDCLRLLTFHPIKPALCSMVSSLKETNLSKRTSSLKMVPPSDLAETVRQKLKINKKQFLRVHQDI
;
A
#
# COMPACT_ATOMS: atom_id res chain seq x y z
N MET A 1 0.22 13.35 11.92
CA MET A 1 0.15 12.15 12.79
C MET A 1 -1.25 11.58 12.74
N LEU A 2 -1.39 10.27 12.54
CA LEU A 2 -2.67 9.55 12.55
C LEU A 2 -2.73 8.62 13.77
N VAL A 3 -3.89 8.52 14.40
CA VAL A 3 -4.09 7.68 15.60
C VAL A 3 -5.36 6.84 15.40
N VAL A 4 -5.25 5.54 15.67
CA VAL A 4 -6.43 4.66 15.75
C VAL A 4 -6.88 4.60 17.19
N VAL A 5 -8.16 4.88 17.42
CA VAL A 5 -8.77 4.84 18.75
C VAL A 5 -10.00 3.96 18.76
N LYS A 6 -10.22 3.27 19.89
CA LYS A 6 -11.47 2.60 20.22
C LYS A 6 -12.27 3.46 21.17
N LYS A 7 -13.51 3.79 20.82
CA LYS A 7 -14.43 4.46 21.72
C LYS A 7 -14.95 3.46 22.75
N SER A 8 -14.82 3.78 24.04
CA SER A 8 -15.40 2.99 25.12
C SER A 8 -16.91 3.20 25.18
N ALA A 9 -17.67 2.12 25.38
CA ALA A 9 -19.13 2.13 25.43
C ALA A 9 -19.70 2.48 26.81
N GLN A 10 -18.87 2.89 27.78
CA GLN A 10 -19.36 3.21 29.13
C GLN A 10 -20.33 4.40 29.10
N ALA A 11 -21.48 4.21 29.77
CA ALA A 11 -22.62 5.12 29.87
C ALA A 11 -22.37 6.38 30.74
N SER A 12 -21.12 6.84 30.86
CA SER A 12 -20.79 8.13 31.47
C SER A 12 -20.76 9.21 30.39
N SER A 13 -21.20 10.42 30.72
CA SER A 13 -21.27 11.58 29.82
C SER A 13 -19.96 11.98 29.15
N SER A 14 -18.82 11.42 29.58
CA SER A 14 -17.50 11.54 28.96
C SER A 14 -17.17 10.34 28.06
N SER A 15 -17.04 10.58 26.75
CA SER A 15 -16.52 9.57 25.82
C SER A 15 -15.04 9.29 26.10
N ASN A 16 -14.74 8.10 26.61
CA ASN A 16 -13.35 7.64 26.79
C ASN A 16 -12.83 7.01 25.50
N PHE A 17 -11.64 7.43 25.05
CA PHE A 17 -10.97 6.90 23.86
C PHE A 17 -9.72 6.13 24.28
N LEU A 18 -9.60 4.90 23.77
CA LEU A 18 -8.44 4.05 23.97
C LEU A 18 -7.60 4.05 22.70
N VAL A 19 -6.34 4.48 22.80
CA VAL A 19 -5.41 4.45 21.68
C VAL A 19 -5.00 3.01 21.38
N LEU A 20 -5.15 2.58 20.13
CA LEU A 20 -4.76 1.24 19.67
C LEU A 20 -3.42 1.25 18.92
N GLY A 21 -3.07 2.38 18.31
CA GLY A 21 -1.88 2.53 17.49
C GLY A 21 -1.80 3.90 16.81
N PHE A 22 -0.70 4.18 16.15
CA PHE A 22 -0.47 5.44 15.46
C PHE A 22 0.41 5.26 14.21
N ALA A 23 0.37 6.28 13.34
CA ALA A 23 1.32 6.45 12.25
C ALA A 23 1.83 7.90 12.20
N ALA A 24 3.14 8.07 12.15
CA ALA A 24 3.80 9.32 11.85
C ALA A 24 4.03 9.40 10.33
N VAL A 25 3.49 10.45 9.71
CA VAL A 25 3.54 10.67 8.27
C VAL A 25 3.96 12.12 8.03
N HIS A 26 4.91 12.31 7.12
CA HIS A 26 5.46 13.61 6.77
C HIS A 26 5.26 13.90 5.28
N HIS A 27 4.97 15.16 5.00
CA HIS A 27 4.91 15.71 3.65
C HIS A 27 6.31 16.18 3.24
N PHE A 28 6.85 15.58 2.20
CA PHE A 28 8.13 15.93 1.59
C PHE A 28 7.89 16.66 0.27
N TYR A 29 8.59 17.78 0.08
CA TYR A 29 8.59 18.45 -1.22
C TYR A 29 9.14 17.52 -2.30
N HIS A 30 8.43 17.48 -3.43
CA HIS A 30 8.87 16.82 -4.63
C HIS A 30 8.77 17.78 -5.82
N TYR A 31 9.94 18.16 -6.31
CA TYR A 31 10.10 18.99 -7.51
C TYR A 31 9.30 18.44 -8.71
N PRO A 32 8.66 19.28 -9.55
CA PRO A 32 8.69 20.75 -9.49
C PRO A 32 7.71 21.38 -8.51
N GLU A 33 6.50 20.84 -8.34
CA GLU A 33 5.46 21.44 -7.47
C GLU A 33 4.52 20.35 -6.95
N SER A 34 5.08 19.30 -6.36
CA SER A 34 4.29 18.21 -5.79
C SER A 34 4.77 17.84 -4.40
N THR A 35 3.99 17.01 -3.72
CA THR A 35 4.31 16.53 -2.39
C THR A 35 4.29 15.02 -2.37
N ARG A 36 5.26 14.42 -1.68
CA ARG A 36 5.37 12.99 -1.39
C ARG A 36 5.02 12.77 0.07
N LEU A 37 4.19 11.77 0.37
CA LEU A 37 3.98 11.35 1.75
C LEU A 37 5.01 10.27 2.10
N ARG A 38 5.66 10.42 3.25
CA ARG A 38 6.54 9.39 3.82
C ARG A 38 6.04 9.00 5.20
N ILE A 39 5.75 7.72 5.37
CA ILE A 39 5.48 7.12 6.67
C ILE A 39 6.84 6.91 7.34
N SER A 40 7.10 7.63 8.43
CA SER A 40 8.35 7.48 9.21
C SER A 40 8.22 6.39 10.26
N GLN A 41 7.05 6.31 10.91
CA GLN A 41 6.77 5.32 11.94
C GLN A 41 5.33 4.85 11.84
N ILE A 42 5.11 3.57 12.08
CA ILE A 42 3.77 2.98 12.22
C ILE A 42 3.83 1.90 13.29
N LEU A 43 2.90 1.97 14.24
CA LEU A 43 2.85 1.04 15.36
C LEU A 43 1.41 0.75 15.75
N VAL A 44 1.10 -0.52 15.89
CA VAL A 44 -0.08 -1.01 16.61
C VAL A 44 0.42 -1.56 17.94
N LEU A 45 -0.21 -1.15 19.04
CA LEU A 45 0.19 -1.58 20.37
C LEU A 45 0.04 -3.11 20.49
N PRO A 46 0.96 -3.80 21.20
CA PRO A 46 1.01 -5.27 21.24
C PRO A 46 -0.33 -5.97 21.52
N PRO A 47 -1.18 -5.50 22.46
CA PRO A 47 -2.46 -6.15 22.75
C PRO A 47 -3.48 -6.10 21.60
N TYR A 48 -3.28 -5.24 20.61
CA TYR A 48 -4.22 -5.01 19.49
C TYR A 48 -3.63 -5.45 18.14
N GLN A 49 -2.47 -6.12 18.14
CA GLN A 49 -1.89 -6.64 16.90
C GLN A 49 -2.71 -7.84 16.38
N GLY A 50 -2.69 -8.07 15.06
CA GLY A 50 -3.46 -9.15 14.43
C GLY A 50 -4.94 -8.84 14.18
N GLU A 51 -5.47 -7.71 14.65
CA GLU A 51 -6.88 -7.32 14.46
C GLU A 51 -7.13 -6.41 13.24
N GLY A 52 -6.12 -6.19 12.39
CA GLY A 52 -6.26 -5.35 11.18
C GLY A 52 -6.10 -3.84 11.38
N HIS A 53 -5.76 -3.35 12.57
CA HIS A 53 -5.57 -1.90 12.81
C HIS A 53 -4.43 -1.29 11.99
N GLY A 54 -3.35 -2.04 11.77
CA GLY A 54 -2.21 -1.59 10.95
C GLY A 54 -2.57 -1.48 9.46
N LEU A 55 -3.36 -2.44 8.97
CA LEU A 55 -3.99 -2.39 7.64
C LEU A 55 -4.86 -1.13 7.52
N ARG A 56 -5.72 -0.87 8.52
CA ARG A 56 -6.61 0.29 8.52
C ARG A 56 -5.86 1.63 8.50
N LEU A 57 -4.74 1.73 9.21
CA LEU A 57 -3.85 2.88 9.15
C LEU A 57 -3.31 3.09 7.74
N LEU A 58 -2.81 2.04 7.09
CA LEU A 58 -2.29 2.12 5.72
C LEU A 58 -3.38 2.48 4.70
N GLU A 59 -4.57 1.89 4.81
CA GLU A 59 -5.73 2.26 3.99
C GLU A 59 -6.07 3.75 4.13
N THR A 60 -6.11 4.25 5.36
CA THR A 60 -6.41 5.65 5.64
C THR A 60 -5.36 6.57 5.03
N ILE A 61 -4.07 6.22 5.13
CA ILE A 61 -2.98 6.97 4.52
C ILE A 61 -3.10 6.97 2.99
N ASN A 62 -3.44 5.84 2.39
CA ASN A 62 -3.69 5.74 0.95
C ASN A 62 -4.85 6.65 0.53
N SER A 63 -5.98 6.64 1.25
CA SER A 63 -7.10 7.53 0.97
C SER A 63 -6.72 9.01 1.10
N ILE A 64 -5.98 9.40 2.14
CA ILE A 64 -5.46 10.77 2.28
C ILE A 64 -4.57 11.13 1.09
N SER A 65 -3.69 10.22 0.67
CA SER A 65 -2.79 10.46 -0.46
C SER A 65 -3.52 10.68 -1.78
N GLU A 66 -4.64 9.99 -1.97
CA GLU A 66 -5.52 10.16 -3.13
C GLU A 66 -6.26 11.51 -3.05
N CYS A 67 -6.85 11.82 -1.89
CA CYS A 67 -7.61 13.07 -1.67
C CYS A 67 -6.74 14.33 -1.78
N GLU A 68 -5.53 14.33 -1.21
CA GLU A 68 -4.60 15.47 -1.23
C GLU A 68 -3.79 15.55 -2.54
N ASN A 69 -4.08 14.69 -3.51
CA ASN A 69 -3.35 14.59 -4.77
C ASN A 69 -1.82 14.48 -4.59
N ILE A 70 -1.41 13.68 -3.61
CA ILE A 70 -0.01 13.40 -3.33
C ILE A 70 0.61 12.68 -4.52
N TYR A 71 1.90 12.88 -4.76
CA TYR A 71 2.61 12.26 -5.88
C TYR A 71 2.73 10.74 -5.70
N ASP A 72 3.19 10.29 -4.53
CA ASP A 72 3.26 8.89 -4.12
C ASP A 72 3.43 8.77 -2.59
N VAL A 73 3.24 7.55 -2.08
CA VAL A 73 3.45 7.21 -0.66
C VAL A 73 4.70 6.32 -0.53
N THR A 74 5.60 6.71 0.37
CA THR A 74 6.79 5.94 0.74
C THR A 74 6.79 5.57 2.22
N ILE A 75 7.60 4.58 2.59
CA ILE A 75 7.81 4.17 3.98
C ILE A 75 9.31 4.20 4.22
N GLU A 76 9.72 4.82 5.33
CA GLU A 76 11.09 4.84 5.81
C GLU A 76 11.44 3.48 6.40
N ASP A 77 12.45 2.82 5.83
CA ASP A 77 12.99 1.52 6.27
C ASP A 77 11.92 0.52 6.77
N PRO A 78 10.98 0.08 5.91
CA PRO A 78 9.91 -0.80 6.33
C PRO A 78 10.46 -2.15 6.80
N SER A 79 9.96 -2.62 7.95
CA SER A 79 10.19 -4.01 8.39
C SER A 79 9.58 -5.01 7.40
N ASP A 80 10.08 -6.25 7.39
CA ASP A 80 9.57 -7.31 6.51
C ASP A 80 8.07 -7.55 6.71
N TYR A 81 7.60 -7.53 7.96
CA TYR A 81 6.18 -7.67 8.29
C TYR A 81 5.33 -6.52 7.74
N LEU A 82 5.80 -5.27 7.90
CA LEU A 82 5.11 -4.10 7.33
C LEU A 82 5.11 -4.14 5.81
N GLN A 83 6.22 -4.55 5.21
CA GLN A 83 6.35 -4.69 3.76
C GLN A 83 5.39 -5.76 3.22
N TYR A 84 5.22 -6.89 3.94
CA TYR A 84 4.25 -7.93 3.59
C TYR A 84 2.81 -7.41 3.62
N ILE A 85 2.42 -6.68 4.68
CA ILE A 85 1.08 -6.07 4.76
C ILE A 85 0.88 -5.09 3.61
N ARG A 86 1.86 -4.22 3.35
CA ARG A 86 1.81 -3.23 2.28
C ARG A 86 1.65 -3.90 0.91
N SER A 87 2.48 -4.90 0.60
CA SER A 87 2.37 -5.65 -0.67
C SER A 87 1.01 -6.30 -0.82
N SER A 88 0.48 -6.89 0.26
CA SER A 88 -0.85 -7.52 0.24
C SER A 88 -1.97 -6.54 -0.13
N ILE A 89 -1.94 -5.33 0.45
CA ILE A 89 -2.91 -4.26 0.15
C ILE A 89 -2.75 -3.77 -1.28
N ASP A 90 -1.51 -3.50 -1.69
CA ASP A 90 -1.21 -3.00 -3.02
C ASP A 90 -1.60 -4.02 -4.11
N CYS A 91 -1.39 -5.32 -3.88
CA CYS A 91 -1.91 -6.40 -4.73
C CYS A 91 -3.42 -6.29 -4.92
N LEU A 92 -4.19 -6.20 -3.83
CA LEU A 92 -5.65 -6.09 -3.89
C LEU A 92 -6.09 -4.83 -4.64
N ARG A 93 -5.45 -3.70 -4.38
CA ARG A 93 -5.72 -2.43 -5.08
C ARG A 93 -5.44 -2.55 -6.57
N LEU A 94 -4.34 -3.18 -6.97
CA LEU A 94 -4.02 -3.44 -8.37
C LEU A 94 -5.04 -4.37 -9.03
N LEU A 95 -5.43 -5.48 -8.39
CA LEU A 95 -6.42 -6.41 -8.93
C LEU A 95 -7.79 -5.74 -9.18
N THR A 96 -8.17 -4.78 -8.35
CA THR A 96 -9.40 -3.99 -8.54
C THR A 96 -9.25 -2.85 -9.56
N PHE A 97 -8.03 -2.47 -9.93
CA PHE A 97 -7.76 -1.33 -10.81
C PHE A 97 -7.97 -1.68 -12.29
N HIS A 98 -9.02 -1.15 -12.92
CA HIS A 98 -9.39 -1.51 -14.29
C HIS A 98 -8.25 -1.37 -15.34
N PRO A 99 -7.44 -0.30 -15.34
CA PRO A 99 -6.37 -0.13 -16.34
C PRO A 99 -5.30 -1.23 -16.34
N ILE A 100 -5.10 -1.94 -15.22
CA ILE A 100 -4.12 -3.04 -15.18
C ILE A 100 -4.70 -4.38 -15.60
N LYS A 101 -6.04 -4.52 -15.63
CA LYS A 101 -6.70 -5.81 -15.93
C LYS A 101 -6.28 -6.40 -17.28
N PRO A 102 -6.18 -5.65 -18.39
CA PRO A 102 -5.74 -6.23 -19.66
C PRO A 102 -4.31 -6.77 -19.61
N ALA A 103 -3.39 -6.03 -18.98
CA ALA A 103 -2.01 -6.45 -18.81
C ALA A 103 -1.93 -7.72 -17.94
N LEU A 104 -2.69 -7.76 -16.84
CA LEU A 104 -2.79 -8.93 -15.97
C LEU A 104 -3.39 -10.14 -16.70
N CYS A 105 -4.48 -9.96 -17.46
CA CYS A 105 -5.11 -11.04 -18.22
C CYS A 105 -4.18 -11.62 -19.29
N SER A 106 -3.36 -10.77 -19.94
CA SER A 106 -2.33 -11.22 -20.87
C SER A 106 -1.28 -12.06 -20.14
N MET A 107 -0.81 -11.62 -18.96
CA MET A 107 0.16 -12.37 -18.16
C MET A 107 -0.39 -13.73 -17.71
N VAL A 108 -1.61 -13.77 -17.19
CA VAL A 108 -2.27 -15.00 -16.73
C VAL A 108 -2.45 -15.99 -17.88
N SER A 109 -2.79 -15.50 -19.08
CA SER A 109 -2.90 -16.33 -20.28
C SER A 109 -1.54 -16.92 -20.67
N SER A 110 -0.48 -16.11 -20.69
CA SER A 110 0.89 -16.60 -20.96
C SER A 110 1.39 -17.61 -19.92
N LEU A 111 1.00 -17.46 -18.66
CA LEU A 111 1.35 -18.40 -17.59
C LEU A 111 0.66 -19.77 -17.76
N LYS A 112 -0.57 -19.79 -18.29
CA LYS A 112 -1.30 -21.05 -18.56
C LYS A 112 -0.71 -21.86 -19.71
N GLU A 113 -0.14 -21.18 -20.70
CA GLU A 113 0.46 -21.81 -21.90
C GLU A 113 1.90 -22.28 -21.69
N THR A 114 2.55 -21.93 -20.57
CA THR A 114 3.96 -22.24 -20.34
C THR A 114 4.13 -23.52 -19.50
N ASN A 115 4.83 -24.52 -20.04
CA ASN A 115 5.12 -25.79 -19.35
C ASN A 115 5.84 -25.58 -18.00
N LEU A 116 5.39 -26.31 -16.98
CA LEU A 116 5.85 -26.29 -15.57
C LEU A 116 7.37 -26.45 -15.36
N SER A 117 8.12 -26.97 -16.34
CA SER A 117 9.55 -27.29 -16.23
C SER A 117 10.50 -26.12 -16.50
N LYS A 118 10.02 -24.97 -17.01
CA LYS A 118 10.85 -23.75 -17.24
C LYS A 118 10.54 -22.61 -16.25
N ARG A 119 9.85 -22.93 -15.17
CA ARG A 119 9.21 -21.97 -14.24
C ARG A 119 10.18 -21.14 -13.38
N THR A 120 11.45 -21.52 -13.30
CA THR A 120 12.44 -20.92 -12.38
C THR A 120 13.32 -19.83 -13.01
N SER A 121 13.29 -19.63 -14.33
CA SER A 121 14.03 -18.56 -14.99
C SER A 121 13.10 -17.65 -15.81
N SER A 122 13.19 -16.35 -15.51
CA SER A 122 12.57 -15.22 -16.24
C SER A 122 11.05 -15.05 -16.19
N LEU A 123 10.53 -14.63 -15.03
CA LEU A 123 9.43 -13.64 -14.99
C LEU A 123 9.99 -12.27 -14.58
N LYS A 124 11.09 -11.84 -15.21
CA LYS A 124 11.54 -10.44 -15.16
C LYS A 124 10.83 -9.67 -16.28
N MET A 125 9.50 -9.62 -16.24
CA MET A 125 8.78 -8.69 -17.10
C MET A 125 8.69 -7.36 -16.39
N VAL A 126 9.36 -6.36 -16.95
CA VAL A 126 9.25 -4.97 -16.52
C VAL A 126 7.87 -4.48 -16.98
N PRO A 127 7.01 -3.98 -16.07
CA PRO A 127 5.75 -3.39 -16.47
C PRO A 127 5.98 -2.27 -17.49
N PRO A 128 5.09 -2.09 -18.49
CA PRO A 128 5.16 -0.94 -19.39
C PRO A 128 5.28 0.37 -18.60
N SER A 129 6.16 1.29 -19.01
CA SER A 129 6.41 2.55 -18.29
C SER A 129 5.13 3.38 -18.11
N ASP A 130 4.23 3.32 -19.10
CA ASP A 130 2.93 4.00 -19.10
C ASP A 130 1.99 3.47 -18.00
N LEU A 131 2.04 2.17 -17.73
CA LEU A 131 1.26 1.53 -16.66
C LEU A 131 1.79 1.93 -15.29
N ALA A 132 3.11 1.99 -15.11
CA ALA A 132 3.72 2.40 -13.85
C ALA A 132 3.34 3.84 -13.47
N GLU A 133 3.29 4.75 -14.45
CA GLU A 133 2.81 6.12 -14.23
C GLU A 133 1.32 6.17 -13.90
N THR A 134 0.50 5.40 -14.61
CA THR A 134 -0.95 5.32 -14.34
C THR A 134 -1.24 4.81 -12.92
N VAL A 135 -0.53 3.75 -12.50
CA VAL A 135 -0.60 3.19 -11.14
C VAL A 135 -0.15 4.21 -10.10
N ARG A 136 0.96 4.90 -10.35
CA ARG A 136 1.44 5.95 -9.44
C ARG A 136 0.42 7.10 -9.34
N GLN A 137 -0.11 7.59 -10.44
CA GLN A 137 -1.04 8.71 -10.46
C GLN A 137 -2.34 8.39 -9.70
N LYS A 138 -2.88 7.18 -9.88
CA LYS A 138 -4.19 6.78 -9.34
C LYS A 138 -4.11 6.11 -7.97
N LEU A 139 -3.14 5.23 -7.76
CA LEU A 139 -3.01 4.45 -6.52
C LEU A 139 -1.91 4.99 -5.60
N LYS A 140 -1.13 5.98 -6.04
CA LYS A 140 -0.02 6.60 -5.28
C LYS A 140 1.07 5.60 -4.89
N ILE A 141 1.17 4.50 -5.62
CA ILE A 141 2.18 3.46 -5.43
C ILE A 141 3.46 3.88 -6.16
N ASN A 142 4.57 3.99 -5.43
CA ASN A 142 5.88 4.29 -6.01
C ASN A 142 6.36 3.16 -6.94
N LYS A 143 7.12 3.49 -7.99
CA LYS A 143 7.71 2.54 -8.94
C LYS A 143 8.45 1.37 -8.28
N LYS A 144 9.25 1.61 -7.22
CA LYS A 144 9.96 0.55 -6.48
C LYS A 144 8.99 -0.43 -5.82
N GLN A 145 7.92 0.08 -5.23
CA GLN A 145 6.89 -0.74 -4.61
C GLN A 145 6.09 -1.51 -5.65
N PHE A 146 5.72 -0.85 -6.76
CA PHE A 146 5.01 -1.50 -7.85
C PHE A 146 5.80 -2.68 -8.45
N LEU A 147 7.11 -2.51 -8.64
CA LEU A 147 7.97 -3.60 -9.12
C LEU A 147 8.08 -4.77 -8.13
N ARG A 148 8.05 -4.51 -6.82
CA ARG A 148 8.01 -5.56 -5.80
C ARG A 148 6.70 -6.34 -5.86
N VAL A 149 5.58 -5.62 -5.85
CA VAL A 149 4.24 -6.21 -5.92
C VAL A 149 4.05 -7.03 -7.19
N HIS A 150 4.59 -6.56 -8.32
CA HIS A 150 4.55 -7.32 -9.58
C HIS A 150 5.37 -8.62 -9.55
N GLN A 151 6.38 -8.75 -8.68
CA GLN A 151 7.10 -10.02 -8.51
C GLN A 151 6.31 -11.02 -7.66
N ASP A 152 5.40 -10.52 -6.83
CA ASP A 152 4.56 -11.32 -5.92
C ASP A 152 3.24 -11.79 -6.56
N ILE A 153 2.90 -11.29 -7.78
CA ILE A 153 1.70 -11.64 -8.58
C ILE A 153 2.09 -12.65 -9.68
#